data_AF-A0A936J7W6-F1
#
_entry.id   AF-A0A936J7W6-F1
#
_cell.length_a   1.000
_cell.length_b   1.000
_cell.length_c   1.000
_cell.angle_alpha   90.00
_cell.angle_beta   90.00
_cell.angle_gamma   90.00
#
_symmetry.space_group_name_H-M   'P 1'
#
loop_
_entity.id
_entity.type
_entity.pdbx_description
1 polymer ?
#
loop_
_entity_poly.entity_id
_entity_poly.type
_entity_poly.pdbx_seq_one_letter_code
_entity_poly.pdbx_strand_id
1 'polypeptide(L)'
;MNTIRLNPLDTAWIFTETRATPNHVGGLLQFRLPADAPKDFMRQMMAEFRNHRTFTPPWNRRLKYAFNKNPAPVWIEDDDIDLEYHVRHAALPWPGGERELGELVGRLQSTPLDLMRPPWECTLIEGLEGHRFAMFIKMHHSLIDGISGMKLLQRAMSTDPKRSLDLPPFWASGTAPASRAGKEPAPAPTMANAAEAAVAALSGQARSLPQLAAAFGKMLKRVGDHGDGMVLPFVDSPLSVLNGRVREKRRFATQHFTMERLRTLAAAAGGTLNDVVLAICGGALRRFLAERDTLPEASLTAGIPVSVRPADDEGTGNAITFIIATLGTDIADPAERFQAIRRSVRHAKEHVQSLPRQAMEQYTMLLMAPTLITLLTGVGGRTRPMFNITISNVPGPEKPLYFRGAELLATYPASIVTHGQAVNITCQSYAGMMNFGYTGCHTSVPRLQRLAVYTADALAELEAAFLPAPKRIAAPATRKRASQGTSKTSGKATGKTPAARKAKAAPAKPKTA
;
A
#
# COMPACT_ATOMS: atom_id res chain seq x y z
N MET A 1 -12.29 25.22 -23.51
CA MET A 1 -11.93 24.21 -22.50
C MET A 1 -11.73 22.89 -23.21
N ASN A 2 -10.52 22.34 -23.17
CA ASN A 2 -10.28 20.99 -23.69
C ASN A 2 -10.95 19.97 -22.77
N THR A 3 -11.79 19.11 -23.33
CA THR A 3 -12.46 18.03 -22.60
C THR A 3 -11.75 16.70 -22.88
N ILE A 4 -11.42 15.95 -21.83
CA ILE A 4 -10.78 14.63 -21.94
C ILE A 4 -11.75 13.57 -21.44
N ARG A 5 -12.02 12.54 -22.26
CA ARG A 5 -12.89 11.43 -21.89
C ARG A 5 -12.21 10.53 -20.85
N LEU A 6 -12.98 10.04 -19.89
CA LEU A 6 -12.54 8.99 -18.97
C LEU A 6 -12.52 7.65 -19.72
N ASN A 7 -11.53 6.81 -19.43
CA ASN A 7 -11.59 5.41 -19.87
C ASN A 7 -12.66 4.65 -19.05
N PRO A 8 -13.09 3.44 -19.49
CA PRO A 8 -14.14 2.69 -18.78
C PRO A 8 -13.83 2.36 -17.32
N LEU A 9 -12.57 2.08 -17.00
CA LEU A 9 -12.15 1.73 -15.64
C LEU A 9 -12.16 2.95 -14.71
N ASP A 10 -11.67 4.10 -15.18
CA ASP A 10 -11.73 5.38 -14.48
C ASP A 10 -13.19 5.80 -14.23
N THR A 11 -14.07 5.53 -15.20
CA THR A 11 -15.51 5.77 -15.08
C THR A 11 -16.15 4.87 -14.01
N ALA A 12 -15.77 3.60 -13.95
CA ALA A 12 -16.25 2.67 -12.93
C ALA A 12 -15.86 3.10 -11.50
N TRP A 13 -14.66 3.65 -11.30
CA TRP A 13 -14.26 4.20 -10.01
C TRP A 13 -15.14 5.37 -9.57
N ILE A 14 -15.56 6.26 -10.48
CA ILE A 14 -16.48 7.35 -10.15
C ILE A 14 -17.86 6.81 -9.76
N PHE A 15 -18.41 5.86 -10.52
CA PHE A 15 -19.77 5.37 -10.28
C PHE A 15 -19.90 4.41 -9.10
N THR A 16 -18.82 3.75 -8.68
CA THR A 16 -18.83 2.84 -7.52
C THR A 16 -18.43 3.53 -6.21
N GLU A 17 -18.03 4.80 -6.26
CA GLU A 17 -17.69 5.56 -5.07
C GLU A 17 -18.93 5.84 -4.23
N THR A 18 -18.79 5.70 -2.92
CA THR A 18 -19.80 6.12 -1.94
C THR A 18 -19.12 6.77 -0.74
N ARG A 19 -19.88 7.41 0.14
CA ARG A 19 -19.34 7.93 1.41
C ARG A 19 -18.65 6.83 2.25
N ALA A 20 -19.13 5.59 2.20
CA ALA A 20 -18.54 4.46 2.91
C ALA A 20 -17.34 3.85 2.19
N THR A 21 -17.22 4.06 0.87
CA THR A 21 -16.22 3.49 -0.02
C THR A 21 -15.65 4.57 -0.94
N PRO A 22 -14.96 5.60 -0.39
CA PRO A 22 -14.30 6.59 -1.23
C PRO A 22 -13.21 5.92 -2.07
N ASN A 23 -13.14 6.28 -3.35
CA ASN A 23 -12.25 5.64 -4.32
C ASN A 23 -10.96 6.44 -4.54
N HIS A 24 -10.39 6.92 -3.44
CA HIS A 24 -9.08 7.58 -3.43
C HIS A 24 -7.97 6.67 -2.90
N VAL A 25 -6.77 6.90 -3.41
CA VAL A 25 -5.53 6.31 -2.90
C VAL A 25 -4.71 7.39 -2.22
N GLY A 26 -3.92 7.00 -1.24
CA GLY A 26 -3.02 7.87 -0.51
C GLY A 26 -1.58 7.36 -0.55
N GLY A 27 -0.63 8.29 -0.44
CA GLY A 27 0.77 8.02 -0.15
C GLY A 27 1.17 8.75 1.12
N LEU A 28 1.63 8.01 2.12
CA LEU A 28 2.29 8.56 3.30
C LEU A 28 3.80 8.55 3.06
N LEU A 29 4.38 9.73 2.92
CA LEU A 29 5.81 9.94 2.74
C LEU A 29 6.39 10.47 4.05
N GLN A 30 7.37 9.79 4.61
CA GLN A 30 8.04 10.22 5.85
C GLN A 30 9.43 10.75 5.53
N PHE A 31 9.78 11.91 6.06
CA PHE A 31 11.04 12.59 5.78
C PHE A 31 11.84 12.83 7.06
N ARG A 32 13.17 12.75 6.94
CA ARG A 32 14.11 13.32 7.92
C ARG A 32 14.30 14.79 7.60
N LEU A 33 14.08 15.66 8.58
CA LEU A 33 14.39 17.08 8.43
C LEU A 33 15.90 17.26 8.19
N PRO A 34 16.31 18.27 7.40
CA PRO A 34 17.71 18.68 7.32
C PRO A 34 18.31 18.90 8.73
N ALA A 35 19.62 18.65 8.87
CA ALA A 35 20.30 18.81 10.16
C ALA A 35 20.26 20.25 10.67
N ASP A 36 20.29 21.20 9.74
CA ASP A 36 20.23 22.65 9.93
C ASP A 36 18.81 23.22 9.71
N ALA A 37 17.77 22.37 9.70
CA ALA A 37 16.40 22.82 9.47
C ALA A 37 15.98 23.85 10.55
N PRO A 38 15.50 25.04 10.14
CA PRO A 38 15.04 26.03 11.10
C PRO A 38 13.73 25.58 11.76
N LYS A 39 13.43 26.14 12.94
CA LYS A 39 12.21 25.77 13.71
C LYS A 39 10.91 26.01 12.93
N ASP A 40 10.92 26.96 12.00
CA ASP A 40 9.79 27.32 11.15
C ASP A 40 9.85 26.67 9.75
N PHE A 41 10.69 25.64 9.54
CA PHE A 41 10.84 24.95 8.26
C PHE A 41 9.50 24.52 7.62
N MET A 42 8.56 23.97 8.41
CA MET A 42 7.21 23.60 7.94
C MET A 42 6.40 24.82 7.48
N ARG A 43 6.49 25.94 8.22
CA ARG A 43 5.80 27.19 7.88
C ARG A 43 6.35 27.79 6.59
N GLN A 44 7.67 27.76 6.39
CA GLN A 44 8.30 28.23 5.16
C GLN A 44 7.86 27.40 3.95
N MET A 45 7.86 26.07 4.08
CA MET A 45 7.37 25.17 3.02
C MET A 45 5.88 25.38 2.71
N MET A 46 5.03 25.59 3.72
CA MET A 46 3.62 25.93 3.52
C MET A 46 3.43 27.25 2.76
N ALA A 47 4.21 28.28 3.09
CA ALA A 47 4.16 29.57 2.40
C ALA A 47 4.63 29.44 0.94
N GLU A 48 5.70 28.70 0.70
CA GLU A 48 6.20 28.38 -0.64
C GLU A 48 5.12 27.70 -1.49
N PHE A 49 4.52 26.62 -0.96
CA PHE A 49 3.46 25.89 -1.65
C PHE A 49 2.28 26.79 -1.99
N ARG A 50 1.76 27.55 -1.02
CA ARG A 50 0.61 28.44 -1.21
C ARG A 50 0.86 29.59 -2.17
N ASN A 51 2.11 29.93 -2.48
CA ASN A 51 2.45 30.96 -3.46
C ASN A 51 2.66 30.41 -4.89
N HIS A 52 2.71 29.08 -5.05
CA HIS A 52 2.89 28.48 -6.37
C HIS A 52 1.61 28.61 -7.22
N ARG A 53 1.73 28.98 -8.50
CA ARG A 53 0.57 29.17 -9.41
C ARG A 53 0.69 28.42 -10.74
N THR A 54 1.75 27.65 -10.91
CA THR A 54 1.91 26.78 -12.07
C THR A 54 1.32 25.42 -11.76
N PHE A 55 0.48 24.92 -12.66
CA PHE A 55 -0.14 23.61 -12.53
C PHE A 55 0.01 22.85 -13.84
N THR A 56 0.25 21.55 -13.72
CA THR A 56 0.46 20.66 -14.86
C THR A 56 -0.52 19.49 -14.81
N PRO A 57 -1.00 18.99 -15.96
CA PRO A 57 -1.80 17.78 -15.98
C PRO A 57 -1.07 16.58 -15.34
N PRO A 58 -1.78 15.69 -14.62
CA PRO A 58 -3.23 15.68 -14.39
C PRO A 58 -3.67 16.51 -13.16
N TRP A 59 -2.77 17.19 -12.45
CA TRP A 59 -3.06 17.86 -11.18
C TRP A 59 -4.00 19.06 -11.30
N ASN A 60 -4.15 19.61 -12.51
CA ASN A 60 -5.10 20.66 -12.82
C ASN A 60 -6.42 20.14 -13.43
N ARG A 61 -6.66 18.83 -13.43
CA ARG A 61 -7.91 18.29 -14.00
C ARG A 61 -8.98 18.11 -12.93
N ARG A 62 -10.17 18.63 -13.19
CA ARG A 62 -11.36 18.39 -12.37
C ARG A 62 -12.49 17.78 -13.18
N LEU A 63 -13.41 17.13 -12.47
CA LEU A 63 -14.53 16.46 -13.10
C LEU A 63 -15.63 17.47 -13.45
N LYS A 64 -16.17 17.37 -14.67
CA LYS A 64 -17.37 18.10 -15.10
C LYS A 64 -18.46 17.09 -15.42
N TYR A 65 -19.53 17.12 -14.63
CA TYR A 65 -20.77 16.42 -14.92
C TYR A 65 -21.54 17.20 -15.97
N ALA A 66 -21.91 16.55 -17.08
CA ALA A 66 -22.72 17.19 -18.12
C ALA A 66 -24.20 17.18 -17.69
N PHE A 67 -24.82 18.35 -17.63
CA PHE A 67 -26.22 18.50 -17.22
C PHE A 67 -27.22 18.16 -18.34
N ASN A 68 -26.75 17.96 -19.57
CA ASN A 68 -27.57 17.76 -20.74
C ASN A 68 -26.78 17.04 -21.85
N LYS A 69 -27.23 15.83 -22.21
CA LYS A 69 -26.85 15.02 -23.39
C LYS A 69 -25.63 14.07 -23.29
N ASN A 70 -24.89 14.00 -22.19
CA ASN A 70 -23.87 12.96 -21.99
C ASN A 70 -23.95 12.38 -20.56
N PRO A 71 -24.24 11.07 -20.39
CA PRO A 71 -24.32 10.45 -19.06
C PRO A 71 -22.95 10.25 -18.40
N ALA A 72 -21.85 10.33 -19.15
CA ALA A 72 -20.50 10.12 -18.63
C ALA A 72 -19.82 11.45 -18.26
N PRO A 73 -19.23 11.57 -17.06
CA PRO A 73 -18.46 12.74 -16.70
C PRO A 73 -17.21 12.87 -17.60
N VAL A 74 -16.66 14.09 -17.70
CA VAL A 74 -15.44 14.38 -18.46
C VAL A 74 -14.44 15.15 -17.61
N TRP A 75 -13.16 15.00 -17.89
CA TRP A 75 -12.12 15.85 -17.32
C TRP A 75 -12.06 17.18 -18.07
N ILE A 76 -11.96 18.27 -17.31
CA ILE A 76 -11.59 19.59 -17.82
C ILE A 76 -10.39 20.10 -17.04
N GLU A 77 -9.59 20.93 -17.69
CA GLU A 77 -8.48 21.65 -17.04
C GLU A 77 -9.02 22.88 -16.28
N ASP A 78 -8.45 23.11 -15.11
CA ASP A 78 -8.77 24.20 -14.20
C ASP A 78 -7.49 24.93 -13.81
N ASP A 79 -7.41 26.21 -14.15
CA ASP A 79 -6.23 27.03 -13.92
C ASP A 79 -6.34 27.85 -12.62
N ASP A 80 -7.52 27.89 -11.98
CA ASP A 80 -7.77 28.63 -10.74
C ASP A 80 -7.90 27.68 -9.54
N ILE A 81 -6.77 27.08 -9.17
CA ILE A 81 -6.70 26.07 -8.10
C ILE A 81 -6.43 26.73 -6.75
N ASP A 82 -7.39 26.60 -5.84
CA ASP A 82 -7.29 27.03 -4.45
C ASP A 82 -6.34 26.13 -3.64
N LEU A 83 -5.08 26.55 -3.51
CA LEU A 83 -4.07 25.82 -2.75
C LEU A 83 -4.29 25.82 -1.23
N GLU A 84 -5.12 26.70 -0.67
CA GLU A 84 -5.48 26.60 0.76
C GLU A 84 -6.40 25.41 1.02
N TYR A 85 -7.24 25.07 0.04
CA TYR A 85 -8.04 23.85 0.07
C TYR A 85 -7.17 22.59 -0.11
N HIS A 86 -6.31 22.57 -1.13
CA HIS A 86 -5.55 21.38 -1.54
C HIS A 86 -4.33 21.11 -0.66
N VAL A 87 -3.66 22.14 -0.13
CA VAL A 87 -2.45 22.01 0.69
C VAL A 87 -2.75 22.42 2.13
N ARG A 88 -2.79 21.42 3.00
CA ARG A 88 -3.15 21.54 4.41
C ARG A 88 -1.96 21.26 5.32
N HIS A 89 -2.05 21.75 6.54
CA HIS A 89 -1.08 21.51 7.59
C HIS A 89 -1.77 20.85 8.79
N ALA A 90 -1.12 19.87 9.38
CA ALA A 90 -1.56 19.17 10.57
C ALA A 90 -0.36 18.93 11.51
N ALA A 91 -0.63 18.82 12.81
CA ALA A 91 0.36 18.46 13.81
C ALA A 91 -0.08 17.19 14.54
N LEU A 92 0.89 16.34 14.89
CA LEU A 92 0.64 15.16 15.71
C LEU A 92 0.60 15.52 17.20
N PRO A 93 -0.30 14.91 17.99
CA PRO A 93 -0.23 15.00 19.43
C PRO A 93 1.03 14.28 19.95
N TRP A 94 1.56 14.73 21.09
CA TRP A 94 2.66 14.05 21.78
C TRP A 94 2.28 12.59 22.13
N PRO A 95 3.18 11.59 21.99
CA PRO A 95 4.61 11.71 21.68
C PRO A 95 4.95 11.83 20.18
N GLY A 96 3.96 11.78 19.29
CA GLY A 96 4.19 11.91 17.85
C GLY A 96 4.84 10.66 17.24
N GLY A 97 4.47 9.46 17.67
CA GLY A 97 4.99 8.21 17.13
C GLY A 97 4.20 7.70 15.92
N GLU A 98 4.57 6.51 15.45
CA GLU A 98 3.87 5.85 14.32
C GLU A 98 2.39 5.55 14.62
N ARG A 99 2.01 5.42 15.91
CA ARG A 99 0.62 5.24 16.33
C ARG A 99 -0.20 6.49 16.04
N GLU A 100 0.24 7.65 16.52
CA GLU A 100 -0.45 8.93 16.33
C GLU A 100 -0.52 9.29 14.83
N LEU A 101 0.55 8.99 14.09
CA LEU A 101 0.59 9.15 12.64
C LEU A 101 -0.45 8.27 11.94
N GLY A 102 -0.52 6.97 12.29
CA GLY A 102 -1.51 6.03 11.74
C GLY A 102 -2.96 6.44 12.04
N GLU A 103 -3.23 7.02 13.21
CA GLU A 103 -4.55 7.56 13.57
C GLU A 103 -4.92 8.79 12.74
N LEU A 104 -3.98 9.73 12.55
CA LEU A 104 -4.20 10.88 11.67
C LEU A 104 -4.44 10.45 10.23
N VAL A 105 -3.58 9.57 9.68
CA VAL A 105 -3.73 9.07 8.30
C VAL A 105 -5.04 8.31 8.13
N GLY A 106 -5.45 7.49 9.12
CA GLY A 106 -6.76 6.85 9.12
C GLY A 106 -7.91 7.85 9.01
N ARG A 107 -7.84 8.99 9.73
CA ARG A 107 -8.83 10.07 9.60
C ARG A 107 -8.79 10.72 8.21
N LEU A 108 -7.61 11.08 7.71
CA LEU A 108 -7.45 11.71 6.39
C LEU A 108 -7.96 10.81 5.24
N GLN A 109 -7.71 9.50 5.33
CA GLN A 109 -8.18 8.49 4.39
C GLN A 109 -9.69 8.21 4.50
N SER A 110 -10.33 8.59 5.60
CA SER A 110 -11.79 8.43 5.80
C SER A 110 -12.61 9.51 5.10
N THR A 111 -12.01 10.68 4.83
CA THR A 111 -12.71 11.83 4.25
C THR A 111 -12.66 11.74 2.72
N PRO A 112 -13.81 11.65 2.01
CA PRO A 112 -13.85 11.67 0.55
C PRO A 112 -13.24 12.95 -0.04
N LEU A 113 -12.74 12.87 -1.27
CA LEU A 113 -12.33 14.04 -2.03
C LEU A 113 -13.55 14.76 -2.62
N ASP A 114 -13.48 16.08 -2.72
CA ASP A 114 -14.45 16.87 -3.49
C ASP A 114 -14.13 16.76 -4.99
N LEU A 115 -14.96 16.01 -5.72
CA LEU A 115 -14.80 15.79 -7.16
C LEU A 115 -15.16 17.02 -8.02
N MET A 116 -15.74 18.07 -7.42
CA MET A 116 -15.96 19.35 -8.12
C MET A 116 -14.68 20.17 -8.26
N ARG A 117 -13.60 19.78 -7.57
CA ARG A 117 -12.26 20.35 -7.63
C ARG A 117 -11.29 19.32 -8.24
N PRO A 118 -10.05 19.71 -8.59
CA PRO A 118 -9.03 18.73 -8.93
C PRO A 118 -8.89 17.69 -7.81
N PRO A 119 -9.12 16.39 -8.05
CA PRO A 119 -9.40 15.46 -6.97
C PRO A 119 -8.11 14.93 -6.34
N TRP A 120 -7.42 15.81 -5.62
CA TRP A 120 -6.24 15.52 -4.82
C TRP A 120 -6.15 16.45 -3.58
N GLU A 121 -5.46 16.00 -2.54
CA GLU A 121 -5.13 16.77 -1.34
C GLU A 121 -3.71 16.42 -0.89
N CYS A 122 -2.98 17.38 -0.34
CA CYS A 122 -1.68 17.21 0.29
C CYS A 122 -1.76 17.74 1.72
N THR A 123 -1.44 16.91 2.71
CA THR A 123 -1.34 17.33 4.11
C THR A 123 0.10 17.20 4.58
N LEU A 124 0.72 18.33 4.93
CA LEU A 124 1.99 18.38 5.63
C LEU A 124 1.75 18.13 7.12
N ILE A 125 2.47 17.17 7.69
CA ILE A 125 2.28 16.66 9.04
C ILE A 125 3.55 16.87 9.85
N GLU A 126 3.49 17.75 10.84
CA GLU A 126 4.59 18.03 11.77
C GLU A 126 4.42 17.29 13.11
N GLY A 127 5.45 17.36 13.95
CA GLY A 127 5.44 16.76 15.28
C GLY A 127 5.71 15.25 15.30
N LEU A 128 6.27 14.69 14.21
CA LEU A 128 6.71 13.30 14.17
C LEU A 128 8.05 13.15 14.91
N GLU A 129 8.15 12.16 15.78
CA GLU A 129 9.34 11.91 16.59
C GLU A 129 10.59 11.61 15.74
N GLY A 130 11.78 11.88 16.31
CA GLY A 130 13.05 11.56 15.69
C GLY A 130 13.52 12.57 14.63
N HIS A 131 13.18 13.86 14.78
CA HIS A 131 13.54 14.93 13.84
C HIS A 131 12.98 14.68 12.43
N ARG A 132 11.72 14.24 12.38
CA ARG A 132 11.00 13.86 11.16
C ARG A 132 9.75 14.71 10.94
N PHE A 133 9.26 14.70 9.71
CA PHE A 133 7.91 15.13 9.36
C PHE A 133 7.32 14.14 8.34
N ALA A 134 6.04 14.28 8.03
CA ALA A 134 5.42 13.49 6.98
C ALA A 134 4.60 14.35 6.02
N MET A 135 4.38 13.82 4.82
CA MET A 135 3.46 14.35 3.82
C MET A 135 2.49 13.24 3.46
N PHE A 136 1.19 13.49 3.64
CA PHE A 136 0.14 12.58 3.20
C PHE A 136 -0.54 13.15 1.97
N ILE A 137 -0.35 12.51 0.82
CA ILE A 137 -0.93 12.92 -0.45
C ILE A 137 -2.05 11.95 -0.80
N LYS A 138 -3.26 12.45 -0.97
CA LYS A 138 -4.45 11.69 -1.35
C LYS A 138 -4.88 12.12 -2.74
N MET A 139 -5.25 11.17 -3.60
CA MET A 139 -5.68 11.43 -4.98
C MET A 139 -6.73 10.41 -5.41
N HIS A 140 -7.69 10.83 -6.23
CA HIS A 140 -8.76 9.94 -6.69
C HIS A 140 -8.24 8.96 -7.76
N HIS A 141 -8.65 7.68 -7.67
CA HIS A 141 -8.11 6.61 -8.51
C HIS A 141 -8.52 6.70 -10.00
N SER A 142 -9.52 7.53 -10.32
CA SER A 142 -9.87 7.88 -11.71
C SER A 142 -8.97 8.95 -12.31
N LEU A 143 -8.25 9.73 -11.49
CA LEU A 143 -7.32 10.76 -11.98
C LEU A 143 -5.99 10.11 -12.38
N ILE A 144 -5.51 9.22 -11.52
CA ILE A 144 -4.20 8.57 -11.67
C ILE A 144 -4.17 7.24 -10.91
N ASP A 145 -3.53 6.24 -11.49
CA ASP A 145 -3.24 4.98 -10.81
C ASP A 145 -2.08 5.13 -9.81
N GLY A 146 -1.92 4.18 -8.89
CA GLY A 146 -0.89 4.26 -7.84
C GLY A 146 0.57 4.27 -8.34
N ILE A 147 0.88 3.57 -9.46
CA ILE A 147 2.23 3.52 -10.04
C ILE A 147 2.55 4.87 -10.70
N SER A 148 1.64 5.35 -11.55
CA SER A 148 1.76 6.63 -12.23
C SER A 148 1.81 7.78 -11.22
N GLY A 149 1.00 7.73 -10.17
CA GLY A 149 0.98 8.71 -9.08
C GLY A 149 2.33 8.81 -8.41
N MET A 150 2.92 7.68 -8.02
CA MET A 150 4.23 7.66 -7.39
C MET A 150 5.34 8.17 -8.32
N LYS A 151 5.32 7.80 -9.61
CA LYS A 151 6.27 8.32 -10.61
C LYS A 151 6.18 9.85 -10.73
N LEU A 152 4.97 10.42 -10.72
CA LEU A 152 4.81 11.87 -10.77
C LEU A 152 5.28 12.56 -9.49
N LEU A 153 5.01 11.98 -8.31
CA LEU A 153 5.51 12.51 -7.04
C LEU A 153 7.04 12.55 -6.98
N GLN A 154 7.70 11.53 -7.54
CA GLN A 154 9.16 11.46 -7.60
C GLN A 154 9.78 12.58 -8.44
N ARG A 155 9.05 13.18 -9.39
CA ARG A 155 9.56 14.29 -10.21
C ARG A 155 9.81 15.56 -9.39
N ALA A 156 9.14 15.70 -8.24
CA ALA A 156 9.39 16.78 -7.30
C ALA A 156 10.60 16.54 -6.39
N MET A 157 11.33 15.44 -6.59
CA MET A 157 12.43 14.99 -5.72
C MET A 157 13.72 14.80 -6.50
N SER A 158 14.84 14.76 -5.78
CA SER A 158 16.17 14.54 -6.37
C SER A 158 17.00 13.56 -5.56
N THR A 159 17.94 12.86 -6.20
CA THR A 159 18.98 12.11 -5.49
C THR A 159 20.06 13.01 -4.90
N ASP A 160 20.10 14.29 -5.28
CA ASP A 160 21.00 15.29 -4.72
C ASP A 160 20.21 16.23 -3.77
N PRO A 161 20.56 16.30 -2.48
CA PRO A 161 19.92 17.19 -1.51
C PRO A 161 19.88 18.65 -1.96
N LYS A 162 20.97 19.17 -2.56
CA LYS A 162 21.04 20.57 -2.98
C LYS A 162 20.11 20.84 -4.14
N ARG A 163 20.13 19.99 -5.16
CA ARG A 163 19.23 20.09 -6.31
C ARG A 163 17.75 20.01 -5.90
N SER A 164 17.42 19.29 -4.83
CA SER A 164 16.04 19.16 -4.36
C SER A 164 15.42 20.45 -3.78
N LEU A 165 16.24 21.46 -3.49
CA LEU A 165 15.78 22.75 -2.97
C LEU A 165 15.00 23.54 -4.02
N ASP A 166 15.42 23.48 -5.28
CA ASP A 166 14.89 24.32 -6.36
C ASP A 166 13.84 23.60 -7.23
N LEU A 167 13.54 22.34 -6.96
CA LEU A 167 12.56 21.59 -7.76
C LEU A 167 11.14 22.12 -7.55
N PRO A 168 10.29 22.19 -8.58
CA PRO A 168 8.89 22.56 -8.38
C PRO A 168 8.15 21.54 -7.50
N PRO A 169 7.04 21.93 -6.85
CA PRO A 169 6.17 20.98 -6.17
C PRO A 169 5.57 19.98 -7.17
N PHE A 170 5.06 18.85 -6.68
CA PHE A 170 4.63 17.75 -7.56
C PHE A 170 3.51 18.10 -8.54
N TRP A 171 2.63 19.04 -8.18
CA TRP A 171 1.56 19.53 -9.07
C TRP A 171 2.08 20.40 -10.23
N ALA A 172 3.31 20.88 -10.14
CA ALA A 172 3.99 21.67 -11.15
C ALA A 172 5.15 20.91 -11.84
N SER A 173 5.39 19.66 -11.45
CA SER A 173 6.53 18.84 -11.94
C SER A 173 6.24 18.06 -13.24
N GLY A 174 5.21 18.45 -13.99
CA GLY A 174 4.86 17.84 -15.27
C GLY A 174 5.81 18.24 -16.39
N THR A 175 6.00 17.36 -17.36
CA THR A 175 6.56 17.73 -18.67
C THR A 175 5.52 18.58 -19.40
N ALA A 176 5.94 19.64 -20.10
CA ALA A 176 5.10 20.29 -21.10
C ALA A 176 4.45 19.20 -21.97
N PRO A 177 3.16 19.30 -22.31
CA PRO A 177 2.51 18.26 -23.11
C PRO A 177 3.37 18.04 -24.34
N ALA A 178 3.86 16.79 -24.52
CA ALA A 178 4.44 16.40 -25.80
C ALA A 178 3.41 16.84 -26.84
N SER A 179 3.83 17.70 -27.77
CA SER A 179 2.94 18.14 -28.83
C SER A 179 2.43 16.87 -29.49
N ARG A 180 1.16 16.52 -29.23
CA ARG A 180 0.44 15.57 -30.06
C ARG A 180 0.18 16.33 -31.35
N ALA A 181 1.23 16.49 -32.16
CA ALA A 181 1.12 16.92 -33.53
C ALA A 181 0.10 15.97 -34.19
N GLY A 182 -1.07 16.51 -34.52
CA GLY A 182 -1.99 15.88 -35.47
C GLY A 182 -3.05 14.91 -34.94
N LYS A 183 -3.47 14.95 -33.66
CA LYS A 183 -4.80 14.37 -33.31
C LYS A 183 -5.80 15.50 -33.08
N GLU A 184 -6.70 15.67 -34.05
CA GLU A 184 -7.84 16.58 -33.95
C GLU A 184 -8.55 16.39 -32.60
N PRO A 185 -9.01 17.48 -31.95
CA PRO A 185 -9.83 17.39 -30.75
C PRO A 185 -11.03 16.50 -31.06
N ALA A 186 -11.15 15.36 -30.38
CA ALA A 186 -12.30 14.49 -30.56
C ALA A 186 -13.57 15.32 -30.28
N PRO A 187 -14.56 15.35 -31.19
CA PRO A 187 -15.73 16.19 -31.02
C PRO A 187 -16.44 15.88 -29.71
N ALA A 188 -17.01 16.92 -29.10
CA ALA A 188 -17.83 16.81 -27.91
C ALA A 188 -18.86 15.67 -28.11
N PRO A 189 -18.99 14.73 -27.16
CA PRO A 189 -19.84 13.57 -27.34
C PRO A 189 -21.30 14.01 -27.54
N THR A 190 -21.84 13.71 -28.72
CA THR A 190 -23.27 13.75 -29.03
C THR A 190 -23.85 12.34 -28.82
N MET A 191 -25.17 12.22 -28.68
CA MET A 191 -25.86 10.92 -28.60
C MET A 191 -25.53 10.01 -29.80
N ALA A 192 -25.30 10.60 -30.98
CA ALA A 192 -24.89 9.88 -32.18
C ALA A 192 -23.48 9.28 -32.05
N ASN A 193 -22.50 10.06 -31.56
CA ASN A 193 -21.12 9.60 -31.37
C ASN A 193 -21.00 8.58 -30.20
N ALA A 194 -21.92 8.62 -29.24
CA ALA A 194 -22.01 7.63 -28.16
C ALA A 194 -22.57 6.29 -28.66
N ALA A 195 -23.57 6.33 -29.56
CA ALA A 195 -24.11 5.14 -30.20
C ALA A 195 -23.08 4.49 -31.14
N GLU A 196 -22.36 5.27 -31.95
CA GLU A 196 -21.26 4.76 -32.78
C GLU A 196 -20.11 4.20 -31.92
N ALA A 197 -19.73 4.86 -30.83
CA ALA A 197 -18.72 4.32 -29.92
C ALA A 197 -19.19 3.03 -29.22
N ALA A 198 -20.48 2.92 -28.89
CA ALA A 198 -21.07 1.70 -28.35
C ALA A 198 -21.08 0.57 -29.39
N VAL A 199 -21.42 0.86 -30.65
CA VAL A 199 -21.40 -0.10 -31.77
C VAL A 199 -19.96 -0.50 -32.14
N ALA A 200 -19.01 0.42 -32.10
CA ALA A 200 -17.59 0.16 -32.29
C ALA A 200 -17.01 -0.69 -31.14
N ALA A 201 -17.43 -0.44 -29.89
CA ALA A 201 -17.08 -1.28 -28.74
C ALA A 201 -17.71 -2.69 -28.85
N LEU A 202 -18.96 -2.79 -29.30
CA LEU A 202 -19.67 -4.06 -29.55
C LEU A 202 -19.09 -4.87 -30.71
N SER A 203 -18.67 -4.22 -31.79
CA SER A 203 -18.05 -4.87 -32.95
C SER A 203 -16.58 -5.26 -32.69
N GLY A 204 -15.84 -4.48 -31.91
CA GLY A 204 -14.54 -4.86 -31.37
C GLY A 204 -14.63 -6.04 -30.39
N GLN A 205 -15.71 -6.10 -29.60
CA GLN A 205 -16.01 -7.20 -28.68
C GLN A 205 -16.16 -8.54 -29.42
N ALA A 206 -16.77 -8.57 -30.60
CA ALA A 206 -17.03 -9.81 -31.34
C ALA A 206 -15.77 -10.64 -31.68
N ARG A 207 -14.63 -9.98 -31.96
CA ARG A 207 -13.37 -10.66 -32.32
C ARG A 207 -12.67 -11.34 -31.13
N SER A 208 -12.96 -10.90 -29.90
CA SER A 208 -12.38 -11.44 -28.66
C SER A 208 -13.21 -12.56 -28.03
N LEU A 209 -14.49 -12.72 -28.45
CA LEU A 209 -15.46 -13.66 -27.85
C LEU A 209 -14.96 -15.12 -27.79
N PRO A 210 -14.40 -15.73 -28.85
CA PRO A 210 -13.95 -17.12 -28.77
C PRO A 210 -12.81 -17.32 -27.78
N GLN A 211 -11.89 -16.35 -27.69
CA GLN A 211 -10.73 -16.40 -26.80
C GLN A 211 -11.15 -16.23 -25.34
N LEU A 212 -12.09 -15.32 -25.07
CA LEU A 212 -12.70 -15.13 -23.75
C LEU A 212 -13.52 -16.36 -23.33
N ALA A 213 -14.34 -16.92 -24.22
CA ALA A 213 -15.10 -18.14 -23.97
C ALA A 213 -14.18 -19.33 -23.65
N ALA A 214 -13.05 -19.47 -24.35
CA ALA A 214 -12.05 -20.48 -24.05
C ALA A 214 -11.36 -20.23 -22.69
N ALA A 215 -11.02 -18.99 -22.36
CA ALA A 215 -10.39 -18.63 -21.09
C ALA A 215 -11.29 -18.95 -19.89
N PHE A 216 -12.54 -18.49 -19.93
CA PHE A 216 -13.53 -18.79 -18.89
C PHE A 216 -13.97 -20.25 -18.92
N GLY A 217 -14.03 -20.88 -20.09
CA GLY A 217 -14.30 -22.32 -20.22
C GLY A 217 -13.24 -23.19 -19.54
N LYS A 218 -11.95 -22.83 -19.65
CA LYS A 218 -10.86 -23.49 -18.90
C LYS A 218 -11.01 -23.32 -17.38
N MET A 219 -11.49 -22.16 -16.94
CA MET A 219 -11.76 -21.88 -15.52
C MET A 219 -12.96 -22.69 -15.01
N LEU A 220 -14.05 -22.74 -15.77
CA LEU A 220 -15.26 -23.52 -15.48
C LEU A 220 -15.02 -25.04 -15.45
N LYS A 221 -14.21 -25.58 -16.36
CA LYS A 221 -13.84 -27.01 -16.38
C LYS A 221 -13.09 -27.48 -15.14
N ARG A 222 -12.55 -26.55 -14.34
CA ARG A 222 -11.81 -26.82 -13.11
C ARG A 222 -12.64 -26.63 -11.84
N VAL A 223 -13.92 -26.28 -11.97
CA VAL A 223 -14.84 -26.21 -10.82
C VAL A 223 -14.91 -27.58 -10.16
N GLY A 224 -14.51 -27.65 -8.89
CA GLY A 224 -14.47 -28.90 -8.10
C GLY A 224 -13.14 -29.66 -8.17
N ASP A 225 -12.15 -29.19 -8.94
CA ASP A 225 -10.80 -29.75 -8.96
C ASP A 225 -9.84 -28.84 -8.16
N HIS A 226 -9.59 -29.20 -6.90
CA HIS A 226 -8.75 -28.43 -5.98
C HIS A 226 -7.26 -28.83 -6.01
N GLY A 227 -6.87 -29.82 -6.82
CA GLY A 227 -5.53 -30.42 -6.78
C GLY A 227 -4.41 -29.53 -7.34
N ASP A 228 -4.72 -28.72 -8.36
CA ASP A 228 -3.70 -27.99 -9.12
C ASP A 228 -3.36 -26.59 -8.56
N GLY A 229 -4.10 -26.10 -7.56
CA GLY A 229 -3.85 -24.81 -6.91
C GLY A 229 -4.32 -23.57 -7.68
N MET A 230 -5.04 -23.74 -8.79
CA MET A 230 -5.77 -22.64 -9.44
C MET A 230 -6.97 -22.24 -8.57
N VAL A 231 -7.13 -20.93 -8.32
CA VAL A 231 -8.26 -20.41 -7.54
C VAL A 231 -9.30 -19.81 -8.48
N LEU A 232 -10.55 -20.23 -8.30
CA LEU A 232 -11.69 -19.75 -9.07
C LEU A 232 -12.34 -18.53 -8.39
N PRO A 233 -12.41 -17.37 -9.08
CA PRO A 233 -13.09 -16.20 -8.57
C PRO A 233 -14.56 -16.51 -8.21
N PHE A 234 -15.06 -15.94 -7.12
CA PHE A 234 -16.46 -16.10 -6.63
C PHE A 234 -16.86 -17.52 -6.17
N VAL A 235 -16.05 -18.54 -6.41
CA VAL A 235 -16.31 -19.95 -6.04
C VAL A 235 -15.47 -20.35 -4.84
N ASP A 236 -14.14 -20.27 -4.97
CA ASP A 236 -13.19 -20.79 -3.98
C ASP A 236 -12.88 -19.79 -2.86
N SER A 237 -13.39 -18.56 -2.96
CA SER A 237 -13.17 -17.54 -1.93
C SER A 237 -14.18 -17.72 -0.78
N PRO A 238 -13.74 -18.10 0.43
CA PRO A 238 -14.66 -18.32 1.55
C PRO A 238 -15.34 -17.01 1.97
N LEU A 239 -16.50 -17.13 2.61
CA LEU A 239 -17.04 -16.01 3.38
C LEU A 239 -16.16 -15.80 4.61
N SER A 240 -15.76 -14.55 4.84
CA SER A 240 -14.96 -14.15 6.00
C SER A 240 -15.48 -12.83 6.56
N VAL A 241 -15.15 -12.56 7.82
CA VAL A 241 -15.40 -11.26 8.48
C VAL A 241 -14.76 -10.08 7.72
N LEU A 242 -13.78 -10.36 6.84
CA LEU A 242 -13.14 -9.37 5.97
C LEU A 242 -14.01 -8.97 4.76
N ASN A 243 -15.10 -9.69 4.47
CA ASN A 243 -15.88 -9.53 3.22
C ASN A 243 -17.29 -8.99 3.43
N GLY A 244 -17.55 -8.43 4.61
CA GLY A 244 -18.80 -7.73 4.88
C GLY A 244 -18.87 -6.33 4.28
N ARG A 245 -19.91 -5.58 4.65
CA ARG A 245 -20.02 -4.15 4.34
C ARG A 245 -19.05 -3.33 5.20
N VAL A 246 -18.40 -2.36 4.57
CA VAL A 246 -17.56 -1.36 5.25
C VAL A 246 -18.36 -0.10 5.61
N ARG A 247 -17.78 0.71 6.50
CA ARG A 247 -18.24 2.04 6.92
C ARG A 247 -17.21 3.08 6.51
N GLU A 248 -17.46 4.36 6.80
CA GLU A 248 -16.67 5.51 6.36
C GLU A 248 -15.28 5.55 7.03
N LYS A 249 -15.21 5.24 8.32
CA LYS A 249 -13.97 5.36 9.10
C LYS A 249 -12.94 4.30 8.69
N ARG A 250 -11.69 4.73 8.52
CA ARG A 250 -10.52 3.91 8.19
C ARG A 250 -9.57 3.78 9.38
N ARG A 251 -8.85 2.66 9.43
CA ARG A 251 -7.62 2.47 10.20
C ARG A 251 -6.47 2.35 9.21
N PHE A 252 -5.32 2.87 9.60
CA PHE A 252 -4.09 2.73 8.86
C PHE A 252 -2.98 2.21 9.77
N ALA A 253 -2.14 1.32 9.25
CA ALA A 253 -0.95 0.83 9.92
C ALA A 253 0.19 0.67 8.91
N THR A 254 1.42 0.72 9.39
CA THR A 254 2.64 0.62 8.57
C THR A 254 3.55 -0.47 9.12
N GLN A 255 4.34 -1.08 8.24
CA GLN A 255 5.45 -1.98 8.58
C GLN A 255 6.49 -1.90 7.48
N HIS A 256 7.76 -2.18 7.78
CA HIS A 256 8.78 -2.30 6.73
C HIS A 256 9.78 -3.42 7.01
N PHE A 257 10.39 -3.94 5.95
CA PHE A 257 11.48 -4.90 6.03
C PHE A 257 12.56 -4.54 5.01
N THR A 258 13.80 -4.94 5.26
CA THR A 258 14.85 -4.79 4.26
C THR A 258 14.57 -5.72 3.07
N MET A 259 14.76 -5.21 1.86
CA MET A 259 14.65 -5.98 0.62
C MET A 259 15.64 -7.14 0.61
N GLU A 260 16.83 -6.95 1.17
CA GLU A 260 17.85 -7.98 1.32
C GLU A 260 17.34 -9.17 2.13
N ARG A 261 16.71 -8.93 3.29
CA ARG A 261 16.15 -9.98 4.15
C ARG A 261 15.09 -10.78 3.41
N LEU A 262 14.16 -10.10 2.73
CA LEU A 262 13.10 -10.76 1.98
C LEU A 262 13.64 -11.54 0.76
N ARG A 263 14.64 -11.01 0.05
CA ARG A 263 15.27 -11.69 -1.10
C ARG A 263 16.09 -12.90 -0.67
N THR A 264 16.78 -12.82 0.46
CA THR A 264 17.53 -13.94 1.05
C THR A 264 16.58 -15.10 1.36
N LEU A 265 15.44 -14.80 2.01
CA LEU A 265 14.41 -15.79 2.27
C LEU A 265 13.81 -16.35 0.97
N ALA A 266 13.50 -15.49 -0.01
CA ALA A 266 12.95 -15.94 -1.29
C ALA A 266 13.89 -16.93 -2.00
N ALA A 267 15.20 -16.63 -2.02
CA ALA A 267 16.21 -17.50 -2.59
C ALA A 267 16.29 -18.85 -1.86
N ALA A 268 16.32 -18.84 -0.52
CA ALA A 268 16.36 -20.06 0.29
C ALA A 268 15.11 -20.94 0.12
N ALA A 269 13.93 -20.32 -0.03
CA ALA A 269 12.66 -21.01 -0.22
C ALA A 269 12.39 -21.42 -1.69
N GLY A 270 13.28 -21.05 -2.63
CA GLY A 270 13.13 -21.31 -4.06
C GLY A 270 11.99 -20.55 -4.73
N GLY A 271 11.59 -19.39 -4.19
CA GLY A 271 10.50 -18.56 -4.70
C GLY A 271 10.93 -17.13 -5.04
N THR A 272 9.95 -16.29 -5.32
CA THR A 272 10.14 -14.86 -5.64
C THR A 272 9.84 -13.98 -4.43
N LEU A 273 10.24 -12.71 -4.50
CA LEU A 273 9.90 -11.70 -3.51
C LEU A 273 8.38 -11.60 -3.28
N ASN A 274 7.58 -11.66 -4.36
CA ASN A 274 6.12 -11.60 -4.24
C ASN A 274 5.55 -12.82 -3.51
N ASP A 275 6.15 -14.00 -3.67
CA ASP A 275 5.71 -15.21 -2.95
C ASP A 275 5.96 -15.06 -1.45
N VAL A 276 7.12 -14.48 -1.06
CA VAL A 276 7.42 -14.16 0.35
C VAL A 276 6.43 -13.14 0.90
N VAL A 277 6.15 -12.05 0.17
CA VAL A 277 5.17 -11.03 0.58
C VAL A 277 3.79 -11.64 0.81
N LEU A 278 3.32 -12.50 -0.09
CA LEU A 278 2.04 -13.19 0.07
C LEU A 278 2.06 -14.15 1.26
N ALA A 279 3.15 -14.88 1.47
CA ALA A 279 3.27 -15.84 2.56
C ALA A 279 3.28 -15.18 3.95
N ILE A 280 3.98 -14.05 4.13
CA ILE A 280 3.96 -13.31 5.40
C ILE A 280 2.61 -12.63 5.65
N CYS A 281 1.94 -12.15 4.61
CA CYS A 281 0.57 -11.63 4.71
C CYS A 281 -0.43 -12.75 5.06
N GLY A 282 -0.31 -13.91 4.43
CA GLY A 282 -1.12 -15.10 4.72
C GLY A 282 -0.94 -15.60 6.15
N GLY A 283 0.30 -15.71 6.63
CA GLY A 283 0.60 -16.06 8.03
C GLY A 283 0.02 -15.04 9.02
N ALA A 284 0.18 -13.75 8.73
CA ALA A 284 -0.37 -12.68 9.56
C ALA A 284 -1.91 -12.72 9.64
N LEU A 285 -2.58 -12.92 8.49
CA LEU A 285 -4.03 -13.03 8.41
C LEU A 285 -4.56 -14.29 9.10
N ARG A 286 -3.88 -15.43 8.92
CA ARG A 286 -4.20 -16.69 9.62
C ARG A 286 -4.21 -16.45 11.13
N ARG A 287 -3.12 -15.92 11.68
CA ARG A 287 -3.03 -15.62 13.12
C ARG A 287 -4.08 -14.60 13.56
N PHE A 288 -4.28 -13.54 12.78
CA PHE A 288 -5.22 -12.48 13.11
C PHE A 288 -6.67 -13.00 13.23
N LEU A 289 -7.08 -13.89 12.33
CA LEU A 289 -8.42 -14.48 12.34
C LEU A 289 -8.54 -15.64 13.33
N ALA A 290 -7.49 -16.44 13.52
CA ALA A 290 -7.45 -17.54 14.48
C ALA A 290 -7.59 -17.01 15.93
N GLU A 291 -6.86 -15.96 16.31
CA GLU A 291 -7.00 -15.31 17.63
C GLU A 291 -8.39 -14.68 17.89
N ARG A 292 -9.28 -14.70 16.89
CA ARG A 292 -10.63 -14.17 16.95
C ARG A 292 -11.69 -15.24 16.69
N ASP A 293 -11.30 -16.51 16.59
CA ASP A 293 -12.20 -17.63 16.27
C ASP A 293 -13.04 -17.39 15.00
N THR A 294 -12.44 -16.71 14.01
CA THR A 294 -13.09 -16.30 12.75
C THR A 294 -12.30 -16.71 11.51
N LEU A 295 -11.31 -17.59 11.68
CA LEU A 295 -10.56 -18.18 10.57
C LEU A 295 -11.49 -19.16 9.82
N PRO A 296 -11.76 -18.96 8.52
CA PRO A 296 -12.54 -19.93 7.75
C PRO A 296 -11.79 -21.26 7.60
N GLU A 297 -12.53 -22.36 7.43
CA GLU A 297 -11.95 -23.69 7.17
C GLU A 297 -11.15 -23.72 5.85
N ALA A 298 -11.68 -23.09 4.80
CA ALA A 298 -10.98 -22.93 3.54
C ALA A 298 -10.02 -21.72 3.58
N SER A 299 -8.92 -21.80 2.83
CA SER A 299 -7.98 -20.68 2.74
C SER A 299 -8.63 -19.39 2.23
N LEU A 300 -8.22 -18.25 2.80
CA LEU A 300 -8.42 -16.95 2.16
C LEU A 300 -7.71 -16.89 0.81
N THR A 301 -8.25 -16.05 -0.07
CA THR A 301 -7.70 -15.76 -1.40
C THR A 301 -7.27 -14.30 -1.51
N ALA A 302 -6.16 -14.06 -2.21
CA ALA A 302 -5.67 -12.72 -2.51
C ALA A 302 -5.88 -12.38 -3.99
N GLY A 303 -6.46 -11.21 -4.25
CA GLY A 303 -6.44 -10.57 -5.56
C GLY A 303 -5.18 -9.74 -5.69
N ILE A 304 -4.37 -10.06 -6.70
CA ILE A 304 -3.05 -9.45 -6.92
C ILE A 304 -3.10 -8.71 -8.25
N PRO A 305 -3.07 -7.37 -8.23
CA PRO A 305 -3.01 -6.59 -9.47
C PRO A 305 -1.71 -6.87 -10.21
N VAL A 306 -1.79 -7.04 -11.52
CA VAL A 306 -0.63 -7.14 -12.42
C VAL A 306 -0.77 -6.13 -13.56
N SER A 307 0.31 -5.41 -13.85
CA SER A 307 0.33 -4.42 -14.93
C SER A 307 0.16 -5.11 -16.28
N VAL A 308 -0.73 -4.57 -17.12
CA VAL A 308 -0.86 -4.97 -18.54
C VAL A 308 -0.27 -3.94 -19.49
N ARG A 309 0.34 -2.86 -18.95
CA ARG A 309 0.92 -1.77 -19.73
C ARG A 309 2.21 -2.23 -20.44
N PRO A 310 2.41 -1.89 -21.72
CA PRO A 310 3.70 -2.00 -22.40
C PRO A 310 4.80 -1.22 -21.65
N ALA A 311 6.05 -1.71 -21.70
CA ALA A 311 7.14 -1.10 -20.94
C ALA A 311 7.53 0.31 -21.40
N ASP A 312 7.15 0.68 -22.62
CA ASP A 312 7.49 1.91 -23.35
C ASP A 312 6.39 2.99 -23.30
N ASP A 313 5.25 2.72 -22.66
CA ASP A 313 4.13 3.66 -22.59
C ASP A 313 4.17 4.50 -21.29
N GLU A 314 4.32 5.82 -21.42
CA GLU A 314 4.30 6.81 -20.33
C GLU A 314 2.90 7.41 -20.04
N GLY A 315 1.84 6.91 -20.68
CA GLY A 315 0.49 7.44 -20.53
C GLY A 315 -0.07 7.37 -19.10
N THR A 316 -0.92 8.34 -18.75
CA THR A 316 -1.66 8.38 -17.47
C THR A 316 -2.96 7.55 -17.57
N GLY A 317 -3.31 6.78 -16.54
CA GLY A 317 -4.60 6.07 -16.41
C GLY A 317 -4.46 4.59 -16.01
N ASN A 318 -5.54 3.95 -15.57
CA ASN A 318 -5.48 2.57 -15.08
C ASN A 318 -5.26 1.53 -16.20
N ALA A 319 -4.23 0.68 -16.07
CA ALA A 319 -3.90 -0.42 -16.99
C ALA A 319 -3.47 -1.69 -16.23
N ILE A 320 -4.41 -2.29 -15.50
CA ILE A 320 -4.17 -3.37 -14.53
C ILE A 320 -5.18 -4.50 -14.75
N THR A 321 -4.74 -5.75 -14.59
CA THR A 321 -5.62 -6.93 -14.44
C THR A 321 -5.36 -7.61 -13.09
N PHE A 322 -6.11 -8.65 -12.74
CA PHE A 322 -5.95 -9.38 -11.48
C PHE A 322 -5.62 -10.85 -11.74
N ILE A 323 -4.64 -11.37 -10.97
CA ILE A 323 -4.55 -12.80 -10.69
C ILE A 323 -5.12 -13.07 -9.29
N ILE A 324 -5.65 -14.27 -9.07
CA ILE A 324 -6.17 -14.69 -7.77
C ILE A 324 -5.39 -15.91 -7.32
N ALA A 325 -4.91 -15.88 -6.08
CA ALA A 325 -4.13 -16.97 -5.50
C ALA A 325 -4.58 -17.27 -4.07
N THR A 326 -4.37 -18.51 -3.61
CA THR A 326 -4.56 -18.86 -2.20
C THR A 326 -3.50 -18.19 -1.32
N LEU A 327 -3.87 -17.88 -0.08
CA LEU A 327 -2.96 -17.45 0.98
C LEU A 327 -2.54 -18.59 1.93
N GLY A 328 -3.01 -19.81 1.69
CA GLY A 328 -2.79 -20.99 2.51
C GLY A 328 -3.12 -20.77 3.99
N THR A 329 -4.17 -19.99 4.30
CA THR A 329 -4.50 -19.63 5.69
C THR A 329 -5.09 -20.79 6.48
N ASP A 330 -5.47 -21.87 5.82
CA ASP A 330 -5.86 -23.18 6.35
C ASP A 330 -4.64 -24.06 6.72
N ILE A 331 -3.47 -23.80 6.11
CA ILE A 331 -2.23 -24.53 6.36
C ILE A 331 -1.45 -23.95 7.55
N ALA A 332 -1.21 -24.80 8.56
CA ALA A 332 -0.47 -24.42 9.77
C ALA A 332 1.04 -24.24 9.51
N ASP A 333 1.65 -25.23 8.84
CA ASP A 333 3.09 -25.24 8.59
C ASP A 333 3.51 -24.11 7.63
N PRO A 334 4.48 -23.27 7.99
CA PRO A 334 4.89 -22.12 7.19
C PRO A 334 5.53 -22.51 5.84
N ALA A 335 6.25 -23.63 5.78
CA ALA A 335 6.90 -24.08 4.54
C ALA A 335 5.90 -24.67 3.54
N GLU A 336 4.97 -25.51 4.02
CA GLU A 336 3.86 -26.03 3.22
C GLU A 336 2.96 -24.90 2.70
N ARG A 337 2.63 -23.93 3.56
CA ARG A 337 1.87 -22.73 3.19
C ARG A 337 2.59 -21.95 2.08
N PHE A 338 3.89 -21.71 2.22
CA PHE A 338 4.68 -21.03 1.20
C PHE A 338 4.62 -21.75 -0.15
N GLN A 339 4.78 -23.08 -0.17
CA GLN A 339 4.73 -23.85 -1.42
C GLN A 339 3.32 -23.86 -2.04
N ALA A 340 2.25 -23.90 -1.24
CA ALA A 340 0.89 -23.80 -1.73
C ALA A 340 0.62 -22.45 -2.41
N ILE A 341 1.03 -21.35 -1.78
CA ILE A 341 0.94 -20.00 -2.34
C ILE A 341 1.71 -19.93 -3.67
N ARG A 342 2.97 -20.37 -3.69
CA ARG A 342 3.82 -20.34 -4.88
C ARG A 342 3.22 -21.14 -6.04
N ARG A 343 2.69 -22.34 -5.79
CA ARG A 343 1.98 -23.14 -6.81
C ARG A 343 0.77 -22.38 -7.37
N SER A 344 -0.01 -21.75 -6.50
CA SER A 344 -1.21 -21.01 -6.90
C SER A 344 -0.90 -19.77 -7.72
N VAL A 345 0.08 -18.96 -7.29
CA VAL A 345 0.55 -17.78 -8.01
C VAL A 345 1.08 -18.16 -9.39
N ARG A 346 1.85 -19.25 -9.50
CA ARG A 346 2.38 -19.72 -10.78
C ARG A 346 1.26 -20.03 -11.77
N HIS A 347 0.29 -20.87 -11.38
CA HIS A 347 -0.82 -21.22 -12.26
C HIS A 347 -1.68 -20.01 -12.67
N ALA A 348 -1.94 -19.10 -11.72
CA ALA A 348 -2.72 -17.90 -12.02
C ALA A 348 -1.98 -16.97 -13.01
N LYS A 349 -0.65 -16.84 -12.88
CA LYS A 349 0.18 -16.11 -13.84
C LYS A 349 0.21 -16.77 -15.21
N GLU A 350 0.40 -18.09 -15.27
CA GLU A 350 0.41 -18.85 -16.53
C GLU A 350 -0.94 -18.71 -17.26
N HIS A 351 -2.06 -18.72 -16.54
CA HIS A 351 -3.38 -18.47 -17.11
C HIS A 351 -3.46 -17.10 -17.77
N VAL A 352 -3.11 -16.02 -17.04
CA VAL A 352 -3.15 -14.66 -17.58
C VAL A 352 -2.15 -14.47 -18.73
N GLN A 353 -0.95 -15.04 -18.64
CA GLN A 353 0.06 -14.97 -19.69
C GLN A 353 -0.33 -15.73 -20.97
N SER A 354 -1.21 -16.72 -20.86
CA SER A 354 -1.75 -17.45 -22.02
C SER A 354 -2.78 -16.63 -22.83
N LEU A 355 -3.25 -15.50 -22.29
CA LEU A 355 -4.24 -14.65 -22.96
C LEU A 355 -3.58 -13.68 -23.93
N PRO A 356 -4.18 -13.43 -25.11
CA PRO A 356 -3.71 -12.39 -26.01
C PRO A 356 -3.76 -11.01 -25.35
N ARG A 357 -2.68 -10.22 -25.45
CA ARG A 357 -2.61 -8.87 -24.86
C ARG A 357 -3.78 -7.96 -25.25
N GLN A 358 -4.21 -8.02 -26.52
CA GLN A 358 -5.35 -7.25 -27.04
C GLN A 358 -6.70 -7.58 -26.37
N ALA A 359 -6.82 -8.75 -25.73
CA ALA A 359 -8.04 -9.19 -25.05
C ALA A 359 -8.03 -8.90 -23.54
N MET A 360 -6.93 -8.35 -23.00
CA MET A 360 -6.75 -8.19 -21.55
C MET A 360 -7.72 -7.22 -20.90
N GLU A 361 -8.06 -6.13 -21.59
CA GLU A 361 -9.06 -5.17 -21.08
C GLU A 361 -10.43 -5.82 -20.97
N GLN A 362 -10.86 -6.55 -22.02
CA GLN A 362 -12.16 -7.22 -22.05
C GLN A 362 -12.22 -8.37 -21.03
N TYR A 363 -11.14 -9.14 -20.90
CA TYR A 363 -11.00 -10.17 -19.88
C TYR A 363 -11.15 -9.58 -18.48
N THR A 364 -10.45 -8.47 -18.21
CA THR A 364 -10.50 -7.80 -16.89
C THR A 364 -11.89 -7.26 -16.60
N MET A 365 -12.54 -6.62 -17.58
CA MET A 365 -13.90 -6.13 -17.43
C MET A 365 -14.90 -7.26 -17.15
N LEU A 366 -14.79 -8.39 -17.84
CA LEU A 366 -15.66 -9.55 -17.62
C LEU A 366 -15.41 -10.19 -16.25
N LEU A 367 -14.14 -10.29 -15.85
CA LEU A 367 -13.73 -10.80 -14.54
C LEU A 367 -14.27 -9.93 -13.39
N MET A 368 -14.24 -8.60 -13.54
CA MET A 368 -14.72 -7.65 -12.53
C MET A 368 -16.22 -7.39 -12.59
N ALA A 369 -16.91 -7.71 -13.69
CA ALA A 369 -18.32 -7.37 -13.91
C ALA A 369 -19.25 -7.80 -12.75
N PRO A 370 -19.18 -9.04 -12.20
CA PRO A 370 -20.03 -9.40 -11.07
C PRO A 370 -19.80 -8.52 -9.85
N THR A 371 -18.53 -8.21 -9.52
CA THR A 371 -18.18 -7.28 -8.43
C THR A 371 -18.78 -5.90 -8.69
N LEU A 372 -18.59 -5.34 -9.89
CA LEU A 372 -19.14 -4.02 -10.25
C LEU A 372 -20.67 -3.99 -10.16
N ILE A 373 -21.35 -5.02 -10.66
CA ILE A 373 -22.82 -5.14 -10.57
C ILE A 373 -23.26 -5.15 -9.10
N THR A 374 -22.58 -5.91 -8.23
CA THR A 374 -22.96 -5.95 -6.80
C THR A 374 -22.77 -4.59 -6.11
N LEU A 375 -21.72 -3.84 -6.46
CA LEU A 375 -21.47 -2.52 -5.91
C LEU A 375 -22.52 -1.51 -6.39
N LEU A 376 -22.82 -1.49 -7.69
CA LEU A 376 -23.78 -0.57 -8.30
C LEU A 376 -25.23 -0.84 -7.85
N THR A 377 -25.58 -2.09 -7.54
CA THR A 377 -26.91 -2.48 -7.06
C THR A 377 -27.04 -2.41 -5.53
N GLY A 378 -25.97 -2.02 -4.81
CA GLY A 378 -25.97 -1.88 -3.36
C GLY A 378 -25.91 -3.20 -2.56
N VAL A 379 -25.83 -4.35 -3.24
CA VAL A 379 -25.70 -5.69 -2.61
C VAL A 379 -24.25 -6.06 -2.28
N GLY A 380 -23.27 -5.22 -2.64
CA GLY A 380 -21.86 -5.40 -2.30
C GLY A 380 -21.63 -5.76 -0.83
N GLY A 381 -20.75 -6.72 -0.59
CA GLY A 381 -20.45 -7.27 0.74
C GLY A 381 -21.55 -8.17 1.33
N ARG A 382 -22.52 -8.63 0.52
CA ARG A 382 -23.53 -9.64 0.91
C ARG A 382 -23.42 -10.96 0.14
N THR A 383 -22.57 -11.00 -0.88
CA THR A 383 -22.33 -12.18 -1.71
C THR A 383 -20.93 -12.71 -1.46
N ARG A 384 -20.64 -13.92 -1.95
CA ARG A 384 -19.26 -14.41 -2.00
C ARG A 384 -18.38 -13.43 -2.78
N PRO A 385 -17.21 -13.05 -2.24
CA PRO A 385 -16.33 -12.09 -2.90
C PRO A 385 -15.60 -12.74 -4.07
N MET A 386 -15.13 -11.91 -5.02
CA MET A 386 -14.20 -12.36 -6.07
C MET A 386 -12.91 -12.93 -5.48
N PHE A 387 -12.41 -12.28 -4.44
CA PHE A 387 -11.27 -12.67 -3.61
C PHE A 387 -11.37 -11.97 -2.24
N ASN A 388 -10.78 -12.56 -1.19
CA ASN A 388 -10.98 -12.06 0.17
C ASN A 388 -10.28 -10.72 0.45
N ILE A 389 -9.09 -10.51 -0.11
CA ILE A 389 -8.24 -9.35 0.17
C ILE A 389 -7.40 -8.94 -1.05
N THR A 390 -7.21 -7.64 -1.25
CA THR A 390 -6.23 -7.16 -2.24
C THR A 390 -4.85 -7.10 -1.61
N ILE A 391 -3.87 -7.72 -2.27
CA ILE A 391 -2.45 -7.57 -1.93
C ILE A 391 -1.70 -7.07 -3.16
N SER A 392 -1.18 -5.84 -3.08
CA SER A 392 -0.48 -5.19 -4.18
C SER A 392 0.98 -4.91 -3.81
N ASN A 393 1.86 -4.94 -4.80
CA ASN A 393 3.27 -4.59 -4.67
C ASN A 393 3.68 -3.63 -5.80
N VAL A 394 4.03 -2.40 -5.43
CA VAL A 394 4.40 -1.33 -6.35
C VAL A 394 5.92 -1.11 -6.31
N PRO A 395 6.63 -1.24 -7.44
CA PRO A 395 8.04 -0.91 -7.48
C PRO A 395 8.22 0.59 -7.30
N GLY A 396 9.14 0.97 -6.43
CA GLY A 396 9.60 2.36 -6.27
C GLY A 396 11.11 2.50 -6.50
N PRO A 397 11.67 3.68 -6.22
CA PRO A 397 13.02 4.05 -6.58
C PRO A 397 14.05 3.35 -5.70
N GLU A 398 15.17 2.96 -6.32
CA GLU A 398 16.24 2.23 -5.63
C GLU A 398 17.19 3.14 -4.84
N LYS A 399 17.29 4.41 -5.23
CA LYS A 399 18.17 5.40 -4.59
C LYS A 399 17.39 6.27 -3.61
N PRO A 400 18.02 6.72 -2.51
CA PRO A 400 17.47 7.75 -1.65
C PRO A 400 17.11 9.00 -2.45
N LEU A 401 16.01 9.64 -2.05
CA LEU A 401 15.48 10.85 -2.66
C LEU A 401 15.34 11.92 -1.58
N TYR A 402 15.48 13.17 -2.00
CA TYR A 402 15.38 14.35 -1.16
C TYR A 402 14.31 15.29 -1.71
N PHE A 403 13.62 15.95 -0.80
CA PHE A 403 12.60 16.94 -1.06
C PHE A 403 12.88 18.18 -0.21
N ARG A 404 13.21 19.32 -0.82
CA ARG A 404 13.60 20.54 -0.10
C ARG A 404 14.74 20.29 0.92
N GLY A 405 15.73 19.50 0.50
CA GLY A 405 16.85 19.07 1.34
C GLY A 405 16.51 17.97 2.35
N ALA A 406 15.23 17.68 2.61
CA ALA A 406 14.80 16.64 3.53
C ALA A 406 14.89 15.26 2.88
N GLU A 407 15.50 14.30 3.57
CA GLU A 407 15.65 12.93 3.06
C GLU A 407 14.32 12.17 3.20
N LEU A 408 13.82 11.60 2.12
CA LEU A 408 12.69 10.68 2.16
C LEU A 408 13.16 9.36 2.77
N LEU A 409 12.51 8.93 3.84
CA LEU A 409 12.86 7.71 4.60
C LEU A 409 12.00 6.52 4.19
N ALA A 410 10.72 6.75 3.95
CA ALA A 410 9.77 5.69 3.64
C ALA A 410 8.55 6.22 2.88
N THR A 411 7.94 5.32 2.09
CA THR A 411 6.72 5.56 1.33
C THR A 411 5.72 4.45 1.61
N TYR A 412 4.64 4.76 2.32
CA TYR A 412 3.58 3.79 2.66
C TYR A 412 2.30 4.09 1.87
N PRO A 413 1.84 3.16 1.03
CA PRO A 413 0.61 3.36 0.27
C PRO A 413 -0.64 3.12 1.13
N ALA A 414 -1.58 4.04 1.11
CA ALA A 414 -2.90 3.93 1.72
C ALA A 414 -3.94 3.64 0.63
N SER A 415 -4.32 2.37 0.49
CA SER A 415 -5.17 1.93 -0.62
C SER A 415 -6.67 1.97 -0.28
N ILE A 416 -7.50 1.55 -1.23
CA ILE A 416 -8.96 1.55 -1.16
C ILE A 416 -9.47 0.30 -0.43
N VAL A 417 -10.52 0.48 0.37
CA VAL A 417 -11.36 -0.62 0.86
C VAL A 417 -12.79 -0.39 0.37
N THR A 418 -13.45 -1.47 -0.06
CA THR A 418 -14.78 -1.44 -0.66
C THR A 418 -15.71 -2.44 0.03
N HIS A 419 -17.01 -2.38 -0.26
CA HIS A 419 -17.94 -3.39 0.24
C HIS A 419 -17.53 -4.77 -0.31
N GLY A 420 -17.37 -5.76 0.58
CA GLY A 420 -16.80 -7.05 0.21
C GLY A 420 -15.30 -7.17 0.47
N GLN A 421 -14.59 -6.08 0.79
CA GLN A 421 -13.14 -6.07 0.99
C GLN A 421 -12.76 -5.03 2.05
N ALA A 422 -12.85 -5.44 3.32
CA ALA A 422 -12.66 -4.56 4.47
C ALA A 422 -11.19 -4.27 4.82
N VAL A 423 -10.24 -4.96 4.18
CA VAL A 423 -8.79 -4.76 4.33
C VAL A 423 -8.15 -4.71 2.95
N ASN A 424 -7.13 -3.88 2.83
CA ASN A 424 -6.22 -3.84 1.69
C ASN A 424 -4.78 -3.74 2.22
N ILE A 425 -3.89 -4.56 1.66
CA ILE A 425 -2.46 -4.52 1.96
C ILE A 425 -1.75 -4.10 0.68
N THR A 426 -1.09 -2.95 0.71
CA THR A 426 -0.29 -2.50 -0.42
C THR A 426 1.14 -2.30 0.04
N CYS A 427 2.08 -2.81 -0.73
CA CYS A 427 3.50 -2.71 -0.45
C CYS A 427 4.14 -1.81 -1.51
N GLN A 428 5.19 -1.08 -1.12
CA GLN A 428 5.98 -0.28 -2.03
C GLN A 428 7.46 -0.41 -1.69
N SER A 429 8.29 -0.73 -2.69
CA SER A 429 9.74 -0.72 -2.48
C SER A 429 10.30 0.70 -2.53
N TYR A 430 11.24 1.04 -1.66
CA TYR A 430 11.92 2.33 -1.64
C TYR A 430 13.30 2.18 -0.99
N ALA A 431 14.37 2.60 -1.68
CA ALA A 431 15.73 2.69 -1.12
C ALA A 431 16.17 1.44 -0.33
N GLY A 432 15.98 0.24 -0.90
CA GLY A 432 16.36 -1.03 -0.26
C GLY A 432 15.38 -1.54 0.81
N MET A 433 14.26 -0.86 1.04
CA MET A 433 13.18 -1.26 1.95
C MET A 433 11.94 -1.70 1.18
N MET A 434 11.17 -2.61 1.76
CA MET A 434 9.79 -2.92 1.36
C MET A 434 8.85 -2.36 2.43
N ASN A 435 8.05 -1.37 2.06
CA ASN A 435 7.16 -0.63 2.96
C ASN A 435 5.71 -1.11 2.77
N PHE A 436 5.09 -1.62 3.83
CA PHE A 436 3.72 -2.14 3.86
C PHE A 436 2.78 -1.09 4.44
N GLY A 437 1.72 -0.77 3.70
CA GLY A 437 0.57 -0.02 4.17
C GLY A 437 -0.65 -0.93 4.32
N TYR A 438 -1.28 -0.91 5.48
CA TYR A 438 -2.50 -1.65 5.78
C TYR A 438 -3.65 -0.65 5.92
N THR A 439 -4.57 -0.63 4.97
CA THR A 439 -5.81 0.15 5.09
C THR A 439 -6.95 -0.80 5.44
N GLY A 440 -7.73 -0.46 6.47
CA GLY A 440 -8.88 -1.26 6.86
C GLY A 440 -10.08 -0.43 7.28
N CYS A 441 -11.28 -0.99 7.14
CA CYS A 441 -12.49 -0.43 7.74
C CYS A 441 -12.36 -0.46 9.26
N HIS A 442 -12.50 0.71 9.90
CA HIS A 442 -12.27 0.88 11.34
C HIS A 442 -13.15 -0.03 12.20
N THR A 443 -14.41 -0.19 11.83
CA THR A 443 -15.40 -0.97 12.57
C THR A 443 -15.36 -2.45 12.21
N SER A 444 -15.16 -2.80 10.94
CA SER A 444 -15.15 -4.19 10.49
C SER A 444 -13.86 -4.92 10.89
N VAL A 445 -12.76 -4.19 11.12
CA VAL A 445 -11.44 -4.78 11.38
C VAL A 445 -10.82 -4.16 12.64
N PRO A 446 -11.35 -4.47 13.83
CA PRO A 446 -10.83 -3.92 15.07
C PRO A 446 -9.39 -4.38 15.32
N ARG A 447 -8.55 -3.43 15.76
CA ARG A 447 -7.11 -3.63 16.01
C ARG A 447 -6.33 -4.06 14.76
N LEU A 448 -6.66 -3.47 13.60
CA LEU A 448 -5.97 -3.68 12.32
C LEU A 448 -4.43 -3.64 12.46
N GLN A 449 -3.91 -2.78 13.33
CA GLN A 449 -2.47 -2.60 13.54
C GLN A 449 -1.75 -3.90 13.96
N ARG A 450 -2.46 -4.88 14.53
CA ARG A 450 -1.86 -6.19 14.85
C ARG A 450 -1.40 -6.93 13.60
N LEU A 451 -1.99 -6.70 12.42
CA LEU A 451 -1.52 -7.29 11.17
C LEU A 451 -0.07 -6.90 10.88
N ALA A 452 0.30 -5.62 11.07
CA ALA A 452 1.68 -5.15 10.87
C ALA A 452 2.68 -5.88 11.78
N VAL A 453 2.29 -6.15 13.03
CA VAL A 453 3.10 -6.93 13.98
C VAL A 453 3.18 -8.39 13.55
N TYR A 454 2.05 -9.02 13.24
CA TYR A 454 2.03 -10.43 12.84
C TYR A 454 2.72 -10.70 11.51
N THR A 455 2.84 -9.71 10.62
CA THR A 455 3.64 -9.86 9.40
C THR A 455 5.12 -10.00 9.74
N ALA A 456 5.61 -9.32 10.79
CA ALA A 456 6.98 -9.51 11.27
C ALA A 456 7.17 -10.90 11.92
N ASP A 457 6.19 -11.35 12.69
CA ASP A 457 6.21 -12.70 13.29
C ASP A 457 6.19 -13.79 12.20
N ALA A 458 5.31 -13.66 11.21
CA ALA A 458 5.20 -14.59 10.08
C ALA A 458 6.48 -14.62 9.22
N LEU A 459 7.20 -13.48 9.11
CA LEU A 459 8.51 -13.46 8.48
C LEU A 459 9.52 -14.27 9.28
N ALA A 460 9.56 -14.12 10.60
CA ALA A 460 10.44 -14.90 11.47
C ALA A 460 10.13 -16.40 11.42
N GLU A 461 8.86 -16.79 11.34
CA GLU A 461 8.43 -18.19 11.16
C GLU A 461 8.96 -18.78 9.84
N LEU A 462 8.86 -18.05 8.72
CA LEU A 462 9.38 -18.51 7.43
C LEU A 462 10.91 -18.57 7.42
N GLU A 463 11.59 -17.62 8.06
CA GLU A 463 13.04 -17.67 8.21
C GLU A 463 13.48 -18.89 9.00
N ALA A 464 12.78 -19.23 10.10
CA ALA A 464 13.07 -20.44 10.86
C ALA A 464 12.85 -21.73 10.05
N ALA A 465 11.93 -21.71 9.08
CA ALA A 465 11.62 -22.87 8.23
C ALA A 465 12.61 -23.07 7.07
N PHE A 466 13.15 -21.99 6.49
CA PHE A 466 13.96 -22.05 5.27
C PHE A 466 15.42 -21.66 5.44
N LEU A 467 15.77 -20.88 6.47
CA LEU A 467 17.15 -20.49 6.72
C LEU A 467 17.80 -21.42 7.73
N PRO A 468 19.10 -21.73 7.57
CA PRO A 468 19.84 -22.46 8.57
C PRO A 468 19.81 -21.69 9.89
N ALA A 469 19.63 -22.42 11.00
CA ALA A 469 19.69 -21.82 12.34
C ALA A 469 20.98 -21.00 12.47
N PRO A 470 20.92 -19.75 12.96
CA PRO A 470 22.11 -18.94 13.11
C PRO A 470 23.12 -19.72 13.95
N LYS A 471 24.33 -19.92 13.42
CA LYS A 471 25.43 -20.51 14.18
C LYS A 471 25.56 -19.70 15.45
N ARG A 472 25.22 -20.30 16.60
CA ARG A 472 25.54 -19.73 17.92
C ARG A 472 27.04 -19.44 17.91
N ILE A 473 27.41 -18.17 17.82
CA ILE A 473 28.79 -17.77 18.10
C ILE A 473 29.00 -18.16 19.56
N ALA A 474 29.80 -19.19 19.78
CA ALA A 474 30.19 -19.59 21.12
C ALA A 474 30.75 -18.34 21.80
N ALA A 475 30.17 -17.97 22.94
CA ALA A 475 30.69 -16.89 23.75
C ALA A 475 32.19 -17.14 23.95
N PRO A 476 33.07 -16.13 23.78
CA PRO A 476 34.49 -16.32 23.95
C PRO A 476 34.71 -16.91 25.34
N ALA A 477 35.36 -18.07 25.41
CA ALA A 477 35.65 -18.75 26.65
C ALA A 477 36.27 -17.73 27.61
N THR A 478 35.64 -17.53 28.75
CA THR A 478 36.15 -16.67 29.82
C THR A 478 37.55 -17.14 30.16
N ARG A 479 38.55 -16.39 29.68
CA ARG A 479 39.95 -16.63 29.98
C ARG A 479 40.07 -16.53 31.49
N LYS A 480 40.27 -17.67 32.18
CA LYS A 480 40.57 -17.70 33.61
C LYS A 480 41.69 -16.70 33.85
N ARG A 481 41.37 -15.64 34.60
CA ARG A 481 42.32 -14.60 34.99
C ARG A 481 43.42 -15.30 35.77
N ALA A 482 44.61 -15.41 35.18
CA ALA A 482 45.79 -15.90 35.86
C ALA A 482 46.01 -15.01 37.10
N SER A 483 46.04 -15.62 38.27
CA SER A 483 46.38 -14.96 39.52
C SER A 483 47.76 -14.33 39.39
N GLN A 484 47.83 -13.00 39.35
CA GLN A 484 49.09 -12.29 39.48
C GLN A 484 49.66 -12.60 40.87
N GLY A 485 50.83 -13.25 40.89
CA GLY A 485 51.61 -13.46 42.09
C GLY A 485 52.02 -12.12 42.68
N THR A 486 51.63 -11.89 43.93
CA THR A 486 52.11 -10.78 44.75
C THR A 486 53.59 -11.01 45.07
N SER A 487 54.44 -10.18 44.48
CA SER A 487 55.85 -10.01 44.87
C SER A 487 55.93 -9.51 46.31
N LYS A 488 56.66 -10.24 47.14
CA LYS A 488 57.06 -9.85 48.49
C LYS A 488 58.11 -8.75 48.40
N THR A 489 57.86 -7.59 49.00
CA THR A 489 58.93 -6.73 49.53
C THR A 489 58.68 -6.46 51.01
N SER A 490 59.77 -6.64 51.75
CA SER A 490 59.89 -6.64 53.20
C SER A 490 59.81 -5.24 53.81
N GLY A 491 59.07 -5.10 54.91
CA GLY A 491 59.12 -3.93 55.79
C GLY A 491 58.53 -4.25 57.17
N LYS A 492 59.41 -4.27 58.19
CA LYS A 492 59.18 -4.48 59.64
C LYS A 492 57.95 -3.74 60.18
N ALA A 493 57.10 -4.42 60.97
CA ALA A 493 56.96 -4.33 62.45
C ALA A 493 56.52 -2.92 62.93
N THR A 494 55.43 -2.70 63.68
CA THR A 494 54.98 -3.35 64.92
C THR A 494 53.56 -2.84 65.27
N GLY A 495 52.75 -3.63 65.97
CA GLY A 495 51.89 -3.10 67.04
C GLY A 495 50.37 -3.31 66.94
N LYS A 496 49.88 -4.28 67.73
CA LYS A 496 48.66 -4.27 68.56
C LYS A 496 47.27 -4.21 67.88
N THR A 497 46.58 -5.35 67.97
CA THR A 497 45.14 -5.57 68.23
C THR A 497 44.68 -4.83 69.54
N PRO A 498 43.37 -4.70 69.91
CA PRO A 498 42.22 -5.47 69.44
C PRO A 498 40.82 -4.79 69.34
N ALA A 499 39.85 -5.61 68.90
CA ALA A 499 38.46 -5.72 69.38
C ALA A 499 37.42 -4.69 68.89
N ALA A 500 36.46 -5.18 68.08
CA ALA A 500 35.06 -5.43 68.46
C ALA A 500 34.15 -4.22 68.11
N ARG A 501 32.92 -4.35 67.62
CA ARG A 501 31.85 -5.24 68.04
C ARG A 501 30.71 -5.16 67.00
N LYS A 502 30.02 -6.29 66.79
CA LYS A 502 28.73 -6.39 66.10
C LYS A 502 27.67 -5.51 66.78
N ALA A 503 26.74 -4.96 66.00
CA ALA A 503 25.34 -4.82 66.42
C ALA A 503 24.40 -4.91 65.20
N LYS A 504 23.37 -5.75 65.37
CA LYS A 504 22.26 -6.07 64.46
C LYS A 504 21.04 -5.19 64.79
N ALA A 505 20.05 -5.29 63.89
CA ALA A 505 18.61 -5.05 64.07
C ALA A 505 18.19 -3.58 63.96
N ALA A 506 17.02 -3.18 63.45
CA ALA A 506 15.86 -3.78 62.76
C ALA A 506 14.86 -2.60 62.53
N PRO A 507 13.75 -2.79 61.79
CA PRO A 507 13.12 -1.71 61.01
C PRO A 507 11.91 -1.06 61.71
N ALA A 508 11.47 0.09 61.18
CA ALA A 508 10.16 0.66 61.49
C ALA A 508 9.50 1.26 60.25
N LYS A 509 8.32 0.73 59.90
CA LYS A 509 7.18 1.49 59.36
C LYS A 509 6.20 1.68 60.51
N PRO A 510 5.39 2.76 60.50
CA PRO A 510 3.97 2.54 60.17
C PRO A 510 3.34 3.62 59.27
N LYS A 511 2.11 3.30 58.83
CA LYS A 511 1.09 4.08 58.10
C LYS A 511 0.77 5.41 58.84
N THR A 512 0.26 6.49 58.24
CA THR A 512 -1.02 6.80 57.53
C THR A 512 -0.87 8.27 57.08
N ALA A 513 -1.47 8.81 56.02
CA ALA A 513 -2.88 8.85 55.63
C ALA A 513 -3.03 8.92 54.10
#